data_AF-A0A4C1TQ46-F1
#
_entry.id   AF-A0A4C1TQ46-F1
#
_cell.length_a   1.000
_cell.length_b   1.000
_cell.length_c   1.000
_cell.angle_alpha   90.00
_cell.angle_beta   90.00
_cell.angle_gamma   90.00
#
_symmetry.space_group_name_H-M   'P 1'
#
loop_
_entity.id
_entity.type
_entity.pdbx_description
1 polymer ?
#
loop_
_entity_poly.entity_id
_entity_poly.type
_entity_poly.pdbx_seq_one_letter_code
_entity_poly.pdbx_strand_id
1 'polypeptide(L)'
;MVWTKYGVQVLNLKKCFELVGNCGMIGGRPNQALYFLGYVDDEVLYLDPHTTQRSGTVGQKTSQDEIDFDETFHHKYAGRLHFAQMDPSLAVISRMLIMQLLKPDAKAAVAITKVPMMTLNLYPSFK
;
A
#
# COMPACT_ATOMS: atom_id res chain seq x y z
N MET A 1 -29.57 0.73 -4.23
CA MET A 1 -28.59 -0.33 -4.56
C MET A 1 -27.19 0.29 -4.77
N VAL A 2 -26.66 1.00 -3.77
CA VAL A 2 -25.35 1.70 -3.82
C VAL A 2 -24.41 1.18 -2.72
N TRP A 3 -24.96 0.69 -1.61
CA TRP A 3 -24.24 0.09 -0.48
C TRP A 3 -23.41 -1.16 -0.84
N THR A 4 -23.90 -2.00 -1.76
CA THR A 4 -23.18 -3.20 -2.19
C THR A 4 -21.90 -2.88 -2.97
N LYS A 5 -21.84 -1.75 -3.68
CA LYS A 5 -20.67 -1.36 -4.47
C LYS A 5 -19.47 -1.03 -3.58
N TYR A 6 -19.69 -0.29 -2.48
CA TYR A 6 -18.65 0.02 -1.50
C TYR A 6 -18.22 -1.22 -0.71
N GLY A 7 -19.16 -2.05 -0.26
CA GLY A 7 -18.82 -3.28 0.48
C GLY A 7 -17.98 -4.28 -0.34
N VAL A 8 -18.27 -4.43 -1.64
CA VAL A 8 -17.50 -5.31 -2.54
C VAL A 8 -16.07 -4.79 -2.75
N GLN A 9 -15.88 -3.47 -2.83
CA GLN A 9 -14.54 -2.88 -2.98
C GLN A 9 -13.69 -3.12 -1.73
N VAL A 10 -14.25 -2.93 -0.53
CA VAL A 10 -13.54 -3.17 0.74
C VAL A 10 -13.10 -4.63 0.87
N LEU A 11 -13.97 -5.58 0.52
CA LEU A 11 -13.62 -7.01 0.59
C LEU A 11 -12.44 -7.35 -0.34
N ASN A 12 -12.42 -6.81 -1.56
CA ASN A 12 -11.33 -7.04 -2.51
C ASN A 12 -10.02 -6.41 -2.03
N LEU A 13 -10.07 -5.24 -1.39
CA LEU A 13 -8.90 -4.60 -0.80
C LEU A 13 -8.31 -5.44 0.34
N LYS A 14 -9.16 -5.97 1.24
CA LYS A 14 -8.73 -6.89 2.30
C LYS A 14 -8.00 -8.11 1.72
N LYS A 15 -8.56 -8.73 0.66
CA LYS A 15 -7.91 -9.85 -0.04
C LYS A 15 -6.55 -9.48 -0.63
N CYS A 16 -6.38 -8.27 -1.17
CA CYS A 16 -5.09 -7.82 -1.67
C CYS A 16 -4.02 -7.75 -0.57
N PHE A 17 -4.39 -7.36 0.66
CA PHE A 17 -3.46 -7.38 1.80
C PHE A 17 -3.04 -8.79 2.21
N GLU A 18 -3.91 -9.79 1.99
CA GLU A 18 -3.67 -11.20 2.32
C GLU A 18 -2.85 -11.96 1.26
N LEU A 19 -2.57 -11.35 0.10
CA LEU A 19 -1.78 -11.99 -0.94
C LEU A 19 -0.34 -12.22 -0.49
N VAL A 20 0.18 -13.40 -0.81
CA VAL A 20 1.60 -13.73 -0.58
C VAL A 20 2.49 -12.79 -1.40
N GLY A 21 3.35 -12.05 -0.71
CA GLY A 21 4.21 -11.04 -1.33
C GLY A 21 3.55 -9.68 -1.54
N ASN A 22 2.41 -9.40 -0.89
CA ASN A 22 1.92 -8.05 -0.71
C ASN A 22 2.98 -7.21 0.04
N CYS A 23 3.26 -6.01 -0.48
CA CYS A 23 4.12 -5.01 0.15
C CYS A 23 3.33 -3.74 0.50
N GLY A 24 2.02 -3.86 0.69
CA GLY A 24 1.15 -2.74 1.05
C GLY A 24 0.57 -2.00 -0.16
N MET A 25 -0.03 -0.84 0.11
CA MET A 25 -0.66 0.01 -0.90
C MET A 25 -0.29 1.47 -0.67
N ILE A 26 -0.17 2.24 -1.74
CA ILE A 26 -0.05 3.70 -1.69
C ILE A 26 -1.39 4.31 -2.10
N GLY A 27 -1.85 5.29 -1.33
CA GLY A 27 -3.11 5.97 -1.58
C GLY A 27 -3.26 7.11 -0.59
N GLY A 28 -4.44 7.29 0.00
CA GLY A 28 -4.59 8.20 1.13
C GLY A 28 -5.99 8.76 1.31
N ARG A 29 -6.04 10.02 1.74
CA ARG A 29 -7.23 10.89 1.77
C ARG A 29 -7.03 12.02 0.76
N PRO A 30 -8.08 12.76 0.40
CA PRO A 30 -7.91 13.99 -0.37
C PRO A 30 -6.83 14.88 0.24
N ASN A 31 -5.83 15.26 -0.55
CA ASN A 31 -4.66 16.06 -0.17
C ASN A 31 -3.70 15.43 0.87
N GLN A 32 -3.81 14.13 1.16
CA GLN A 32 -2.95 13.48 2.15
C GLN A 32 -2.61 12.05 1.74
N ALA A 33 -1.40 11.85 1.21
CA ALA A 33 -0.91 10.54 0.78
C ALA A 33 -0.44 9.65 1.95
N LEU A 34 -0.96 8.43 2.04
CA LEU A 34 -0.65 7.48 3.10
C LEU A 34 -0.11 6.18 2.51
N TYR A 35 0.72 5.49 3.29
CA TYR A 35 1.17 4.14 2.96
C TYR A 35 0.45 3.12 3.83
N PHE A 36 -0.38 2.29 3.21
CA PHE A 36 -1.20 1.28 3.88
C PHE A 36 -0.47 -0.06 3.97
N LEU A 37 -0.43 -0.61 5.18
CA LEU A 37 0.38 -1.79 5.53
C LEU A 37 -0.46 -3.07 5.56
N GLY A 38 -1.71 -2.93 5.99
CA GLY A 38 -2.60 -4.02 6.36
C GLY A 38 -3.91 -3.49 6.91
N TYR A 39 -4.69 -4.34 7.56
CA TYR A 39 -6.00 -3.96 8.09
C TYR A 39 -6.35 -4.75 9.37
N VAL A 40 -7.28 -4.20 10.15
CA VAL A 40 -7.92 -4.86 11.29
C VAL A 40 -9.40 -4.49 11.23
N ASP A 41 -10.28 -5.49 11.26
CA ASP A 41 -11.73 -5.29 11.09
C ASP A 41 -12.04 -4.45 9.86
N ASP A 42 -12.69 -3.29 10.02
CA ASP A 42 -13.05 -2.36 8.95
C ASP A 42 -12.14 -1.12 8.87
N GLU A 43 -10.94 -1.23 9.46
CA GLU A 43 -9.93 -0.18 9.44
C GLU A 43 -8.64 -0.65 8.76
N VAL A 44 -8.08 0.21 7.93
CA VAL A 44 -6.76 0.05 7.34
C VAL A 44 -5.70 0.66 8.26
N LEU A 45 -4.56 -0.02 8.36
CA LEU A 45 -3.37 0.45 9.07
C LEU A 45 -2.47 1.22 8.11
N TYR A 46 -1.94 2.37 8.53
CA TYR A 46 -1.08 3.20 7.68
C TYR A 46 0.11 3.83 8.40
N LEU A 47 1.10 4.23 7.59
CA LEU A 47 2.15 5.17 7.94
C LEU A 47 1.88 6.51 7.27
N ASP A 48 2.10 7.59 8.01
CA ASP A 48 1.83 8.97 7.60
C ASP A 48 3.14 9.75 7.42
N PRO A 49 3.52 10.13 6.19
CA PRO A 49 4.74 10.89 5.94
C PRO A 49 4.61 12.40 6.22
N HIS A 50 3.44 12.92 6.64
CA HIS A 50 3.21 14.36 6.77
C HIS A 50 3.80 14.99 8.04
N THR A 51 4.86 14.39 8.58
CA THR A 51 5.65 14.95 9.68
C THR A 51 7.04 15.28 9.17
N THR A 52 7.38 16.56 9.15
CA THR A 52 8.72 17.02 8.77
C THR A 52 9.73 16.61 9.85
N GLN A 53 10.82 15.99 9.42
CA GLN A 53 11.95 15.62 10.27
C GLN A 53 13.20 16.41 9.87
N ARG A 54 14.17 16.49 10.77
CA ARG A 54 15.48 17.10 10.45
C ARG A 54 16.17 16.25 9.38
N SER A 55 16.87 16.90 8.45
CA SER A 55 17.68 16.21 7.44
C SER A 55 18.99 15.73 8.03
N GLY A 56 19.44 14.54 7.62
CA GLY A 56 20.66 13.89 8.11
C GLY A 56 20.96 12.62 7.33
N THR A 57 22.01 11.91 7.70
CA THR A 57 22.41 10.65 7.06
C THR A 57 22.60 9.60 8.14
N VAL A 58 22.03 8.41 7.91
CA VAL A 58 22.28 7.22 8.73
C VAL A 58 23.32 6.39 7.98
N GLY A 59 24.55 6.32 8.52
CA GLY A 59 25.62 5.50 7.99
C GLY A 59 25.59 4.08 8.56
N GLN A 60 26.70 3.67 9.17
CA GLN A 60 26.85 2.33 9.76
C GLN A 60 26.39 2.26 11.23
N LYS A 61 25.77 3.33 11.75
CA LYS A 61 25.27 3.42 13.14
C LYS A 61 26.41 3.24 14.16
N THR A 62 27.54 3.90 13.93
CA THR A 62 28.73 3.79 14.79
C THR A 62 28.76 4.82 15.91
N SER A 63 27.96 5.88 15.79
CA SER A 63 27.79 6.91 16.82
C SER A 63 26.38 6.89 17.40
N GLN A 64 26.22 7.37 18.63
CA GLN A 64 24.90 7.48 19.27
C GLN A 64 23.97 8.42 18.49
N ASP A 65 24.52 9.50 17.93
CA ASP A 65 23.74 10.45 17.11
C ASP A 65 23.14 9.78 15.86
N GLU A 66 23.88 8.88 15.20
CA GLU A 66 23.34 8.12 14.07
C GLU A 66 22.24 7.13 14.48
N ILE A 67 22.38 6.51 15.66
CA ILE A 67 21.38 5.58 16.21
C ILE A 67 20.10 6.34 16.56
N ASP A 68 20.22 7.44 17.31
CA ASP A 68 19.10 8.29 17.70
C ASP A 68 18.40 8.89 16.47
N PHE A 69 19.15 9.20 15.42
CA PHE A 69 18.59 9.67 14.16
C PHE A 69 17.87 8.57 13.38
N ASP A 70 18.40 7.34 13.35
CA ASP A 70 17.74 6.18 12.73
C ASP A 70 16.37 5.89 13.36
N GLU A 71 16.24 6.05 14.68
CA GLU A 71 14.97 5.87 15.39
C GLU A 71 13.85 6.76 14.82
N THR A 72 14.17 7.91 14.23
CA THR A 72 13.17 8.81 13.62
C THR A 72 12.51 8.22 12.37
N PHE A 73 13.15 7.26 11.69
CA PHE A 73 12.59 6.55 10.54
C PHE A 73 11.68 5.37 10.95
N HIS A 74 11.61 5.04 12.24
CA HIS A 74 10.82 3.94 12.79
C HIS A 74 9.60 4.46 13.57
N HIS A 75 8.41 4.28 13.01
CA HIS A 75 7.16 4.62 13.71
C HIS A 75 6.83 3.55 14.76
N LYS A 76 6.65 3.97 16.02
CA LYS A 76 6.25 3.07 17.13
C LYS A 76 4.79 2.60 17.03
N TYR A 77 3.95 3.36 16.33
CA TYR A 77 2.52 3.09 16.18
C TYR A 77 2.09 3.30 14.74
N ALA A 78 1.17 2.44 14.27
CA ALA A 78 0.50 2.63 12.99
C ALA A 78 -0.79 3.43 13.18
N GLY A 79 -1.08 4.35 12.26
CA GLY A 79 -2.36 5.03 12.19
C GLY A 79 -3.48 4.08 11.75
N ARG A 80 -4.73 4.41 12.09
CA ARG A 80 -5.93 3.66 11.70
C ARG A 80 -6.89 4.57 10.96
N LEU A 81 -7.47 4.06 9.86
CA LEU A 81 -8.43 4.79 9.03
C LEU A 81 -9.53 3.82 8.60
N HIS A 82 -10.79 4.23 8.70
CA HIS A 82 -11.87 3.40 8.17
C HIS A 82 -11.75 3.29 6.63
N PHE A 83 -11.96 2.09 6.06
CA PHE A 83 -11.94 1.90 4.61
C PHE A 83 -12.84 2.89 3.82
N ALA A 84 -13.93 3.36 4.41
CA ALA A 84 -14.85 4.33 3.80
C ALA A 84 -14.25 5.73 3.63
N GLN A 85 -13.16 6.03 4.34
CA GLN A 85 -12.47 7.33 4.30
C GLN A 85 -11.25 7.32 3.36
N MET A 86 -10.93 6.17 2.75
CA MET A 86 -9.87 6.09 1.76
C MET A 86 -10.31 6.68 0.43
N ASP A 87 -9.38 7.35 -0.24
CA ASP A 87 -9.54 7.77 -1.62
C ASP A 87 -9.62 6.54 -2.55
N PRO A 88 -10.50 6.54 -3.58
CA PRO A 88 -10.62 5.42 -4.51
C PRO A 88 -9.37 5.22 -5.40
N SER A 89 -8.48 6.21 -5.50
CA SER A 89 -7.21 6.10 -6.22
C SER A 89 -6.14 5.42 -5.35
N LEU A 90 -5.89 4.14 -5.62
CA LEU A 90 -4.95 3.30 -4.87
C LEU A 90 -4.01 2.55 -5.81
N ALA A 91 -2.76 2.37 -5.38
CA ALA A 91 -1.76 1.53 -6.04
C ALA A 91 -1.34 0.38 -5.12
N VAL A 92 -1.55 -0.86 -5.56
CA VAL A 92 -1.13 -2.07 -4.83
C VAL A 92 0.31 -2.42 -5.19
N ILE A 93 1.12 -2.71 -4.18
CA ILE A 93 2.53 -3.06 -4.34
C ILE A 93 2.70 -4.56 -4.04
N SER A 94 3.27 -5.29 -4.99
CA SER A 94 3.61 -6.71 -4.81
C SER A 94 5.08 -6.95 -5.10
N ARG A 95 5.74 -7.70 -4.21
CA ARG A 95 7.14 -8.13 -4.34
C ARG A 95 7.38 -8.90 -5.64
N MET A 96 6.42 -9.71 -6.09
CA MET A 96 6.57 -10.49 -7.31
C MET A 96 6.70 -9.59 -8.55
N LEU A 97 5.95 -8.47 -8.57
CA LEU A 97 6.04 -7.47 -9.64
C LEU A 97 7.39 -6.73 -9.60
N ILE A 98 7.85 -6.34 -8.41
CA ILE A 98 9.14 -5.66 -8.23
C ILE A 98 10.29 -6.54 -8.73
N MET A 99 10.29 -7.82 -8.36
CA MET A 99 11.34 -8.77 -8.76
C MET A 99 11.33 -9.08 -10.26
N GLN A 100 10.20 -8.91 -10.95
CA GLN A 100 10.13 -9.04 -12.40
C GLN A 100 10.63 -7.78 -13.12
N LEU A 101 10.41 -6.59 -12.56
CA LEU A 101 10.88 -5.32 -13.11
C LEU A 101 12.40 -5.12 -12.97
N LEU A 102 13.02 -5.72 -11.96
CA LEU A 102 14.47 -5.66 -11.73
C LEU A 102 15.28 -6.63 -12.61
N LYS A 103 14.62 -7.43 -13.46
CA LYS A 103 15.33 -8.30 -14.41
C LYS A 103 15.86 -7.44 -15.58
N PRO A 104 17.14 -7.55 -15.94
CA PRO A 104 17.76 -6.73 -16.98
C PRO A 104 17.14 -6.91 -18.38
N ASP A 105 16.43 -8.03 -18.61
CA ASP A 105 15.81 -8.37 -19.90
C ASP A 105 14.29 -8.08 -19.94
N ALA A 106 13.76 -7.37 -18.93
CA ALA A 106 12.33 -7.12 -18.81
C ALA A 106 11.84 -6.18 -19.92
N LYS A 107 11.35 -6.76 -21.02
CA LYS A 107 10.47 -6.05 -21.97
C LYS A 107 9.33 -5.41 -21.18
N ALA A 108 9.36 -4.09 -21.13
CA ALA A 108 8.46 -3.15 -20.48
C ALA A 108 7.10 -3.75 -20.04
N ALA A 109 6.93 -3.91 -18.73
CA ALA A 109 5.85 -3.38 -17.89
C ALA A 109 4.43 -3.20 -18.49
N VAL A 110 3.97 -4.06 -19.40
CA VAL A 110 2.56 -4.15 -19.83
C VAL A 110 2.02 -5.55 -19.54
N ALA A 111 2.20 -6.00 -18.30
CA ALA A 111 1.63 -7.25 -17.80
C ALA A 111 0.78 -7.07 -16.54
N ILE A 112 0.45 -5.83 -16.17
CA ILE A 112 -0.49 -5.55 -15.06
C ILE A 112 -1.93 -5.99 -15.42
N THR A 113 -2.22 -6.35 -16.68
CA THR A 113 -3.51 -6.94 -17.09
C THR A 113 -3.51 -8.47 -17.23
N LYS A 114 -2.38 -9.16 -17.01
CA LYS A 114 -2.26 -10.62 -17.22
C LYS A 114 -1.70 -11.39 -16.03
N VAL A 115 -1.82 -10.86 -14.81
CA VAL A 115 -2.07 -11.75 -13.68
C VAL A 115 -3.36 -12.50 -14.05
N PRO A 116 -3.47 -13.83 -13.93
CA PRO A 116 -4.73 -14.49 -14.15
C PRO A 116 -5.73 -13.80 -13.22
N MET A 117 -6.63 -13.08 -13.86
CA MET A 117 -7.96 -12.72 -13.44
C MET A 117 -8.67 -14.03 -13.09
N MET A 118 -8.19 -14.73 -12.06
CA MET A 118 -8.89 -15.85 -11.46
C MET A 118 -10.03 -15.24 -10.68
N THR A 119 -11.12 -15.07 -11.44
CA THR A 119 -12.50 -14.91 -11.00
C THR A 119 -12.81 -13.66 -10.17
N LEU A 120 -12.68 -12.51 -10.82
CA LEU A 120 -13.76 -11.50 -10.77
C LEU A 120 -14.85 -11.90 -11.81
N ASN A 121 -15.42 -13.09 -11.64
CA ASN A 121 -16.68 -13.45 -12.28
C ASN A 121 -17.83 -12.87 -11.45
N LEU A 122 -17.92 -11.56 -11.32
CA LEU A 122 -19.17 -10.87 -10.93
C LEU A 122 -19.13 -9.45 -11.52
N TYR A 123 -19.53 -9.38 -12.78
CA TYR A 123 -20.43 -8.40 -13.42
C TYR A 123 -19.92 -7.89 -14.77
N PRO A 124 -20.71 -8.06 -15.85
CA PRO A 124 -20.54 -7.33 -17.10
C PRO A 124 -21.03 -5.88 -16.92
N SER A 125 -20.82 -5.06 -17.93
CA SER A 125 -21.38 -3.70 -18.11
C SER A 125 -20.75 -2.55 -17.30
N PHE A 126 -19.64 -2.04 -17.83
CA PHE A 126 -19.48 -0.59 -18.02
C PHE A 126 -20.32 -0.19 -19.25
N LYS A 127 -21.26 0.73 -19.05
CA LYS A 127 -21.69 1.69 -20.07
C LYS A 127 -21.15 3.05 -19.63
#